data_AF-X1BL57-F1
#
_entry.id   AF-X1BL57-F1
#
_cell.length_a   1.000
_cell.length_b   1.000
_cell.length_c   1.000
_cell.angle_alpha   90.00
_cell.angle_beta   90.00
_cell.angle_gamma   90.00
#
_symmetry.space_group_name_H-M   'P 1'
#
loop_
_entity.id
_entity.type
_entity.pdbx_description
1 polymer ?
#
loop_
_entity_poly.entity_id
_entity_poly.type
_entity_poly.pdbx_seq_one_letter_code
_entity_poly.pdbx_strand_id
1 'polypeptide(L)'
;MRILETEDLLESYPGHGSFVPRISSRDIREVYSLRCILEEEAIRLAVENRKTEELNRLQETLNGMFEAANAGDTTKVTDLDYKFHQQIWVMADHTRLKNVLESITTRIRMYLAVQTQLYDDLAVGISDHELLVDALRTRDSEAGVQVIRNHLQVAAEVVLEYHKNT
;
A
#
# COMPACT_ATOMS: atom_id res chain seq x y z
N MET A 1 -5.54 15.42 28.72
CA MET A 1 -4.77 14.56 27.78
C MET A 1 -5.50 13.23 27.76
N ARG A 2 -6.53 13.00 26.94
CA ARG A 2 -6.61 12.86 25.48
C ARG A 2 -5.81 11.65 24.95
N ILE A 3 -6.41 10.48 25.15
CA ILE A 3 -6.49 9.29 24.28
C ILE A 3 -5.37 9.21 23.23
N LEU A 4 -4.31 8.47 23.57
CA LEU A 4 -3.28 7.93 22.65
C LEU A 4 -2.89 6.52 23.13
N GLU A 5 -3.88 5.67 23.38
CA GLU A 5 -3.66 4.25 23.76
C GLU A 5 -4.18 3.26 22.70
N THR A 6 -4.56 3.73 21.51
CA THR A 6 -5.19 2.86 20.49
C THR A 6 -4.34 2.52 19.28
N GLU A 7 -3.05 2.83 19.30
CA GLU A 7 -2.14 2.17 18.39
C GLU A 7 -0.98 1.64 19.22
N ASP A 8 -0.68 0.36 19.03
CA ASP A 8 0.37 -0.48 19.59
C ASP A 8 1.79 0.03 19.22
N LEU A 9 1.94 1.35 19.11
CA LEU A 9 3.09 2.10 18.63
C LEU A 9 4.00 2.56 19.78
N LEU A 10 3.60 2.36 21.03
CA LEU A 10 4.37 2.73 22.21
C LEU A 10 4.23 1.65 23.29
N GLU A 11 5.09 0.63 23.24
CA GLU A 11 5.48 -0.04 24.48
C GLU A 11 6.24 0.98 25.33
N SER A 12 5.53 1.67 26.22
CA SER A 12 6.14 2.61 27.15
C SER A 12 6.89 1.85 28.26
N TYR A 13 8.19 1.61 28.08
CA TYR A 13 9.08 1.26 29.19
C TYR A 13 9.52 2.54 29.92
N PRO A 14 9.29 2.69 31.24
CA PRO A 14 9.73 3.88 31.97
C PRO A 14 11.26 3.88 32.08
N GLY A 15 11.93 4.86 31.45
CA GLY A 15 13.33 5.19 31.75
C GLY A 15 14.32 5.27 30.58
N HIS A 16 13.94 4.91 29.35
CA HIS A 16 14.83 5.02 28.18
C HIS A 16 14.08 5.63 26.99
N GLY A 17 14.77 6.44 26.18
CA GLY A 17 14.20 7.25 25.11
C GLY A 17 13.31 6.48 24.13
N SER A 18 12.47 7.22 23.40
CA SER A 18 11.50 6.68 22.43
C SER A 18 12.12 5.59 21.55
N PHE A 19 11.72 4.34 21.77
CA PHE A 19 12.06 3.23 20.90
C PHE A 19 11.06 3.22 19.74
N VAL A 20 11.54 3.22 18.51
CA VAL A 20 10.72 2.83 17.35
C VAL A 20 10.61 1.30 17.44
N PRO A 21 9.39 0.72 17.58
CA PRO A 21 9.24 -0.73 17.59
C PRO A 21 9.91 -1.32 16.35
N ARG A 22 10.89 -2.22 16.53
CA ARG A 22 11.48 -2.95 15.41
C ARG A 22 10.43 -3.93 14.90
N ILE A 23 9.88 -3.67 13.72
CA ILE A 23 8.98 -4.60 13.04
C ILE A 23 9.77 -5.86 12.69
N SER A 24 9.26 -7.01 13.09
CA SER A 24 9.86 -8.31 12.80
C SER A 24 9.46 -8.82 11.41
N SER A 25 10.24 -9.79 10.88
CA SER A 25 9.84 -10.55 9.68
C SER A 25 8.44 -11.16 9.79
N ARG A 26 8.05 -11.54 11.01
CA ARG A 26 6.72 -12.10 11.30
C ARG A 26 5.65 -11.03 11.14
N ASP A 27 5.87 -9.84 11.71
CA ASP A 27 4.94 -8.71 11.59
C ASP A 27 4.75 -8.29 10.13
N ILE A 28 5.82 -8.26 9.34
CA ILE A 28 5.75 -7.97 7.89
C ILE A 28 4.83 -8.98 7.20
N ARG A 29 5.02 -10.29 7.44
CA ARG A 29 4.17 -11.35 6.86
C ARG A 29 2.72 -11.22 7.29
N GLU A 30 2.48 -11.00 8.58
CA GLU A 30 1.13 -10.85 9.12
C GLU A 30 0.41 -9.64 8.49
N VAL A 31 1.08 -8.48 8.41
CA VAL A 31 0.52 -7.28 7.77
C VAL A 31 0.25 -7.50 6.28
N TYR A 32 1.20 -8.03 5.51
CA TYR A 32 0.99 -8.25 4.07
C TYR A 32 -0.09 -9.30 3.80
N SER A 33 -0.20 -10.34 4.63
CA SER A 33 -1.27 -11.33 4.51
C SER A 33 -2.67 -10.72 4.71
N LEU A 34 -2.82 -9.85 5.71
CA LEU A 34 -4.07 -9.14 5.97
C LEU A 34 -4.37 -8.10 4.89
N ARG A 35 -3.35 -7.34 4.45
CA ARG A 35 -3.47 -6.40 3.34
C ARG A 35 -3.95 -7.11 2.09
N CYS A 36 -3.35 -8.25 1.71
CA CYS A 36 -3.76 -8.99 0.52
C CYS A 36 -5.26 -9.31 0.53
N ILE A 37 -5.76 -9.92 1.61
CA ILE A 37 -7.18 -10.29 1.73
C ILE A 37 -8.09 -9.06 1.65
N LEU A 38 -7.73 -7.99 2.36
CA LEU A 38 -8.56 -6.79 2.44
C LEU A 38 -8.51 -5.95 1.16
N GLU A 39 -7.37 -5.86 0.48
CA GLU A 39 -7.23 -5.13 -0.77
C GLU A 39 -7.87 -5.88 -1.94
N GLU A 40 -7.88 -7.21 -1.93
CA GLU A 40 -8.69 -8.01 -2.87
C GLU A 40 -10.19 -7.67 -2.75
N GLU A 41 -10.71 -7.60 -1.52
CA GLU A 41 -12.10 -7.18 -1.28
C GLU A 41 -12.32 -5.72 -1.65
N ALA A 42 -11.35 -4.84 -1.37
CA ALA A 42 -11.40 -3.44 -1.78
C ALA A 42 -11.54 -3.30 -3.29
N ILE A 43 -10.82 -4.10 -4.08
CA ILE A 43 -10.90 -4.11 -5.54
C ILE A 43 -12.29 -4.56 -6.00
N ARG A 44 -12.83 -5.66 -5.44
CA ARG A 44 -14.17 -6.15 -5.80
C ARG A 44 -15.22 -5.07 -5.58
N LEU A 45 -15.22 -4.45 -4.41
CA LEU A 45 -16.15 -3.38 -4.06
C LEU A 45 -15.92 -2.12 -4.89
N ALA A 46 -14.66 -1.74 -5.16
CA ALA A 46 -14.34 -0.58 -5.98
C ALA A 46 -14.81 -0.76 -7.42
N VAL A 47 -14.73 -1.96 -8.00
CA VAL A 47 -15.28 -2.25 -9.35
C VAL A 47 -16.79 -2.00 -9.39
N GLU A 48 -17.52 -2.42 -8.34
CA GLU A 48 -18.96 -2.24 -8.23
C GLU A 48 -19.34 -0.77 -8.03
N ASN A 49 -18.61 -0.05 -7.18
CA ASN A 49 -18.93 1.31 -6.72
C ASN A 49 -18.30 2.45 -7.54
N ARG A 50 -17.38 2.15 -8.47
CA ARG A 50 -16.56 3.16 -9.16
C ARG A 50 -17.38 4.26 -9.83
N LYS A 51 -16.85 5.47 -9.73
CA LYS A 51 -17.31 6.66 -10.46
C LYS A 51 -16.24 7.12 -11.45
N THR A 52 -16.67 7.71 -12.56
CA THR A 52 -15.76 8.22 -13.60
C THR A 52 -14.75 9.22 -13.02
N GLU A 53 -15.18 10.07 -12.10
CA GLU A 53 -14.33 11.07 -11.46
C GLU A 53 -13.27 10.44 -10.56
N GLU A 54 -13.57 9.30 -9.94
CA GLU A 54 -12.61 8.56 -9.10
C GLU A 54 -11.55 7.86 -9.97
N LEU A 55 -11.97 7.26 -11.09
CA LEU A 55 -11.05 6.66 -12.06
C LEU A 55 -10.10 7.69 -12.66
N ASN A 56 -10.58 8.90 -12.95
CA ASN A 56 -9.72 9.98 -13.45
C ASN A 56 -8.68 10.40 -12.41
N ARG A 57 -9.07 10.54 -11.13
CA ARG A 57 -8.13 10.85 -10.03
C ARG A 57 -7.11 9.74 -9.79
N LEU A 58 -7.51 8.49 -9.98
CA LEU A 58 -6.62 7.33 -9.88
C LEU A 58 -5.59 7.34 -11.02
N GLN A 59 -6.04 7.61 -12.26
CA GLN A 59 -5.16 7.78 -13.43
C GLN A 59 -4.19 8.96 -13.27
N GLU A 60 -4.62 10.10 -12.74
CA GLU A 60 -3.75 11.24 -12.45
C GLU A 60 -2.64 10.87 -11.44
N THR A 61 -2.98 10.07 -10.43
CA THR A 61 -2.01 9.60 -9.42
C THR A 61 -0.99 8.67 -10.05
N LEU A 62 -1.44 7.74 -10.90
CA LEU A 62 -0.58 6.84 -11.68
C LEU A 62 0.37 7.61 -12.62
N ASN A 63 -0.12 8.61 -13.34
CA ASN A 63 0.73 9.45 -14.19
C ASN A 63 1.81 10.15 -13.36
N GLY A 64 1.46 10.64 -12.17
CA GLY A 64 2.42 11.22 -11.23
C GLY A 64 3.47 10.21 -10.75
N MET A 65 3.12 8.92 -10.61
CA MET A 65 4.09 7.87 -10.27
C MET A 65 5.13 7.71 -11.37
N PHE A 66 4.69 7.67 -12.63
CA PHE A 66 5.60 7.61 -13.78
C PHE A 66 6.51 8.84 -13.88
N GLU A 67 5.96 10.05 -13.68
CA GLU A 67 6.75 11.28 -13.67
C GLU A 67 7.83 11.26 -12.57
N ALA A 68 7.45 10.84 -11.36
CA ALA A 68 8.37 10.72 -10.23
C ALA A 68 9.46 9.66 -10.47
N ALA A 69 9.09 8.51 -11.03
CA ALA A 69 10.04 7.45 -11.37
C ALA A 69 11.04 7.89 -12.44
N ASN A 70 10.58 8.56 -13.50
CA ASN A 70 11.45 9.13 -14.54
C ASN A 70 12.41 10.19 -13.99
N ALA A 71 12.01 10.90 -12.93
CA ALA A 71 12.86 11.86 -12.23
C ALA A 71 13.79 11.23 -11.17
N GLY A 72 13.66 9.92 -10.90
CA GLY A 72 14.40 9.23 -9.83
C GLY A 72 13.96 9.62 -8.41
N ASP A 73 12.78 10.22 -8.24
CA ASP A 73 12.26 10.65 -6.93
C ASP A 73 11.51 9.49 -6.25
N THR A 74 12.28 8.59 -5.63
CA THR A 74 11.76 7.42 -4.92
C THR A 74 10.82 7.79 -3.77
N THR A 75 11.04 8.94 -3.13
CA THR A 75 10.17 9.41 -2.04
C THR A 75 8.79 9.75 -2.58
N LYS A 76 8.75 10.48 -3.70
CA LYS A 76 7.50 10.84 -4.36
C LYS A 76 6.78 9.62 -4.92
N VAL A 77 7.50 8.64 -5.48
CA VAL A 77 6.92 7.36 -5.91
C VAL A 77 6.25 6.66 -4.73
N THR A 78 6.94 6.52 -3.60
CA THR A 78 6.39 5.88 -2.39
C THR A 78 5.11 6.57 -1.88
N ASP A 79 5.11 7.91 -1.86
CA ASP A 79 3.95 8.68 -1.41
C ASP A 79 2.76 8.52 -2.37
N LEU A 80 3.01 8.45 -3.68
CA LEU A 80 1.96 8.30 -4.68
C LEU A 80 1.42 6.86 -4.77
N ASP A 81 2.28 5.86 -4.60
CA ASP A 81 1.90 4.45 -4.45
C ASP A 81 0.92 4.28 -3.29
N TYR A 82 1.28 4.75 -2.10
CA TYR A 82 0.37 4.70 -0.95
C TYR A 82 -0.95 5.45 -1.21
N LYS A 83 -0.89 6.62 -1.84
CA LYS A 83 -2.08 7.40 -2.20
C LYS A 83 -2.98 6.65 -3.19
N PHE A 84 -2.40 5.93 -4.15
CA PHE A 84 -3.14 5.13 -5.13
C PHE A 84 -3.96 4.04 -4.44
N HIS A 85 -3.33 3.26 -3.54
CA HIS A 85 -4.03 2.26 -2.73
C HIS A 85 -5.15 2.90 -1.88
N GLN A 86 -4.87 4.01 -1.19
CA GLN A 86 -5.88 4.73 -0.43
C GLN A 86 -7.08 5.17 -1.28
N GLN A 87 -6.86 5.60 -2.53
CA GLN A 87 -7.94 5.96 -3.45
C GLN A 87 -8.84 4.75 -3.76
N ILE A 88 -8.27 3.57 -3.98
CA ILE A 88 -9.02 2.32 -4.15
C ILE A 88 -9.84 1.99 -2.90
N TRP A 89 -9.25 2.13 -1.71
CA TRP A 89 -9.96 1.85 -0.45
C TRP A 89 -11.13 2.81 -0.22
N VAL A 90 -11.02 4.06 -0.69
CA VAL A 90 -12.11 5.03 -0.70
C VAL A 90 -13.18 4.64 -1.72
N MET A 91 -12.77 4.24 -2.93
CA MET A 91 -13.69 3.78 -4.00
C MET A 91 -14.49 2.55 -3.58
N ALA A 92 -13.94 1.69 -2.72
CA ALA A 92 -14.65 0.54 -2.18
C ALA A 92 -15.89 0.90 -1.34
N ASP A 93 -16.02 2.15 -0.87
CA ASP A 93 -17.12 2.64 -0.03
C ASP A 93 -17.40 1.77 1.21
N HIS A 94 -16.33 1.19 1.78
CA HIS A 94 -16.42 0.30 2.93
C HIS A 94 -15.57 0.82 4.09
N THR A 95 -16.13 1.74 4.88
CA THR A 95 -15.40 2.50 5.93
C THR A 95 -14.60 1.62 6.89
N ARG A 96 -15.12 0.45 7.31
CA ARG A 96 -14.40 -0.44 8.23
C ARG A 96 -13.13 -1.04 7.61
N LEU A 97 -13.21 -1.43 6.33
CA LEU A 97 -12.11 -2.01 5.57
C LEU A 97 -11.03 -0.96 5.35
N LYS A 98 -11.44 0.25 4.93
CA LYS A 98 -10.54 1.40 4.79
C LYS A 98 -9.77 1.68 6.09
N ASN A 99 -10.48 1.76 7.22
CA ASN A 99 -9.86 2.06 8.51
C ASN A 99 -8.86 0.98 8.94
N VAL A 100 -9.16 -0.30 8.71
CA VAL A 100 -8.24 -1.40 9.01
C VAL A 100 -7.01 -1.32 8.10
N LEU A 101 -7.20 -1.14 6.79
CA LEU A 101 -6.11 -1.01 5.82
C LEU A 101 -5.19 0.17 6.14
N GLU A 102 -5.75 1.34 6.48
CA GLU A 102 -4.97 2.52 6.89
C GLU A 102 -4.14 2.24 8.15
N SER A 103 -4.73 1.62 9.18
CA SER A 103 -4.04 1.32 10.44
C SER A 103 -2.90 0.31 10.24
N ILE A 104 -3.13 -0.79 9.52
CA ILE A 104 -2.10 -1.82 9.32
C ILE A 104 -1.01 -1.36 8.35
N THR A 105 -1.36 -0.58 7.33
CA THR A 105 -0.38 -0.10 6.34
C THR A 105 0.50 1.02 6.89
N THR A 106 -0.05 1.87 7.77
CA THR A 106 0.75 2.92 8.44
C THR A 106 1.91 2.33 9.23
N ARG A 107 1.71 1.17 9.87
CA ARG A 107 2.78 0.47 10.61
C ARG A 107 3.96 0.12 9.70
N ILE A 108 3.71 -0.32 8.48
CA ILE A 108 4.76 -0.73 7.54
C ILE A 108 5.19 0.37 6.56
N ARG A 109 4.71 1.61 6.72
CA ARG A 109 4.95 2.69 5.75
C ARG A 109 6.43 2.99 5.51
N MET A 110 7.28 2.85 6.54
CA MET A 110 8.73 3.02 6.37
C MET A 110 9.35 1.96 5.46
N TYR A 111 8.77 0.76 5.40
CA TYR A 111 9.24 -0.32 4.52
C TYR A 111 8.76 -0.16 3.08
N LEU A 112 7.68 0.58 2.81
CA LEU A 112 7.29 0.95 1.45
C LEU A 112 8.35 1.86 0.79
N ALA A 113 8.96 2.76 1.59
CA ALA A 113 10.06 3.60 1.13
C ALA A 113 11.30 2.78 0.78
N VAL A 114 11.60 1.78 1.61
CA VAL A 114 12.68 0.81 1.37
C VAL A 114 12.40 0.01 0.09
N GLN A 115 11.20 -0.54 -0.08
CA GLN A 115 10.82 -1.29 -1.27
C GLN A 115 11.06 -0.49 -2.55
N THR A 116 10.63 0.78 -2.56
CA THR A 116 10.81 1.67 -3.71
C THR A 116 12.28 1.90 -4.05
N GLN A 117 13.15 2.01 -3.04
CA GLN A 117 14.59 2.20 -3.24
C GLN A 117 15.32 0.94 -3.73
N LEU A 118 14.72 -0.24 -3.55
CA LEU A 118 15.33 -1.52 -3.92
C LEU A 118 14.94 -2.01 -5.31
N TYR A 119 14.00 -1.35 -5.99
CA TYR A 119 13.72 -1.66 -7.38
C TYR A 119 14.88 -1.19 -8.26
N ASP A 120 15.47 -2.13 -9.01
CA ASP A 120 16.43 -1.81 -10.07
C ASP A 120 15.79 -0.97 -11.18
N ASP A 121 14.49 -1.18 -11.41
CA ASP A 121 13.66 -0.41 -12.34
C ASP A 121 12.31 -0.06 -11.68
N LEU A 122 12.14 1.22 -11.36
CA LEU A 122 10.91 1.75 -10.78
C LEU A 122 9.69 1.57 -11.71
N ALA A 123 9.90 1.52 -13.03
CA ALA A 123 8.81 1.34 -13.99
C ALA A 123 8.16 -0.04 -13.87
N VAL A 124 8.93 -1.07 -13.50
CA VAL A 124 8.40 -2.42 -13.29
C VAL A 124 7.37 -2.43 -12.15
N GLY A 125 7.66 -1.77 -11.03
CA GLY A 125 6.73 -1.68 -9.90
C GLY A 125 5.46 -0.86 -10.20
N ILE A 126 5.54 0.08 -11.14
CA ILE A 126 4.40 0.93 -11.52
C ILE A 126 3.49 0.23 -12.53
N SER A 127 3.99 -0.70 -13.35
CA SER A 127 3.20 -1.37 -14.38
C SER A 127 1.96 -2.12 -13.86
N ASP A 128 2.03 -2.71 -12.66
CA ASP A 128 0.87 -3.34 -12.02
C ASP A 128 -0.27 -2.34 -11.76
N HIS A 129 0.06 -1.08 -11.49
CA HIS A 129 -0.93 -0.03 -11.22
C HIS A 129 -1.73 0.35 -12.48
N GLU A 130 -1.11 0.29 -13.66
CA GLU A 130 -1.83 0.44 -14.95
C GLU A 130 -2.88 -0.66 -15.11
N LEU A 131 -2.49 -1.91 -14.83
CA LEU A 131 -3.38 -3.06 -14.92
C LEU A 131 -4.56 -2.95 -13.93
N LEU A 132 -4.34 -2.40 -12.73
CA LEU A 132 -5.42 -2.14 -11.77
C LEU A 132 -6.39 -1.07 -12.28
N VAL A 133 -5.90 0.03 -12.86
CA VAL A 133 -6.77 1.06 -13.45
C VAL A 133 -7.60 0.47 -14.58
N ASP A 134 -7.01 -0.37 -15.43
CA ASP A 134 -7.71 -1.01 -16.53
C ASP A 134 -8.75 -2.02 -16.06
N ALA A 135 -8.45 -2.83 -15.04
CA ALA A 135 -9.42 -3.73 -14.41
C ALA A 135 -10.62 -2.96 -13.85
N LEU A 136 -10.38 -1.87 -13.14
CA LEU A 136 -11.43 -0.99 -12.64
C LEU A 136 -12.25 -0.37 -13.78
N ARG A 137 -11.59 0.10 -14.84
CA ARG A 137 -12.26 0.71 -16.01
C ARG A 137 -13.15 -0.29 -16.76
N THR A 138 -12.66 -1.50 -16.95
CA THR A 138 -13.33 -2.58 -17.71
C THR A 138 -14.31 -3.40 -16.87
N ARG A 139 -14.37 -3.18 -15.55
CA ARG A 139 -15.24 -3.89 -14.60
C ARG A 139 -14.82 -5.35 -14.38
N ASP A 140 -13.55 -5.66 -14.59
CA ASP A 140 -13.00 -6.99 -14.40
C ASP A 140 -12.41 -7.13 -12.99
N SER A 141 -13.26 -7.51 -12.03
CA SER A 141 -12.85 -7.65 -10.64
C SER A 141 -11.87 -8.81 -10.42
N GLU A 142 -11.97 -9.90 -11.19
CA GLU A 142 -11.05 -11.03 -11.07
C GLU A 142 -9.66 -10.68 -11.59
N ALA A 143 -9.57 -9.97 -12.71
CA ALA A 143 -8.29 -9.44 -13.19
C ALA A 143 -7.67 -8.49 -12.16
N GLY A 144 -8.44 -7.55 -11.62
CA GLY A 144 -7.96 -6.62 -10.60
C GLY A 144 -7.47 -7.33 -9.33
N VAL A 145 -8.22 -8.34 -8.86
CA VAL A 145 -7.87 -9.19 -7.72
C VAL A 145 -6.55 -9.94 -7.96
N GLN A 146 -6.35 -10.49 -9.15
CA GLN A 146 -5.11 -11.19 -9.46
C GLN A 146 -3.90 -10.25 -9.49
N VAL A 147 -4.08 -9.04 -10.03
CA VAL A 147 -3.02 -8.02 -10.08
C VAL A 147 -2.65 -7.56 -8.67
N ILE A 148 -3.63 -7.15 -7.84
CA ILE A 148 -3.32 -6.65 -6.49
C ILE A 148 -2.67 -7.72 -5.60
N ARG A 149 -3.08 -8.98 -5.76
CA ARG A 149 -2.48 -10.11 -5.06
C ARG A 149 -1.01 -10.28 -5.41
N ASN A 150 -0.69 -10.30 -6.71
CA ASN A 150 0.69 -10.44 -7.18
C ASN A 150 1.55 -9.25 -6.74
N HIS A 151 1.02 -8.03 -6.91
CA HIS A 151 1.68 -6.80 -6.50
C HIS A 151 2.09 -6.83 -5.01
N LEU A 152 1.15 -7.17 -4.12
CA LEU A 152 1.40 -7.22 -2.68
C LEU A 152 2.32 -8.39 -2.27
N GLN A 153 2.29 -9.51 -2.99
CA GLN A 153 3.20 -10.62 -2.75
C GLN A 153 4.65 -10.25 -3.10
N VAL A 154 4.87 -9.65 -4.26
CA VAL A 154 6.20 -9.16 -4.67
C VAL A 154 6.71 -8.10 -3.69
N ALA A 155 5.85 -7.14 -3.31
CA ALA A 155 6.17 -6.14 -2.32
C ALA A 155 6.62 -6.74 -0.97
N ALA A 156 5.91 -7.78 -0.50
CA ALA A 156 6.25 -8.48 0.72
C ALA A 156 7.62 -9.16 0.64
N GLU A 157 7.94 -9.80 -0.49
CA GLU A 157 9.22 -10.48 -0.71
C GLU A 157 10.40 -9.50 -0.68
N VAL A 158 10.28 -8.36 -1.38
CA VAL A 158 11.31 -7.31 -1.39
C VAL A 158 11.59 -6.79 0.02
N VAL A 159 10.53 -6.48 0.78
CA VAL A 159 10.67 -5.98 2.16
C VAL A 159 11.30 -7.03 3.08
N LEU A 160 10.90 -8.30 2.95
CA LEU A 160 11.45 -9.40 3.75
C LEU A 160 12.93 -9.65 3.44
N GLU A 161 13.34 -9.61 2.18
CA GLU A 161 14.75 -9.75 1.78
C GLU A 161 15.60 -8.62 2.34
N TYR A 162 15.13 -7.36 2.25
CA TYR A 162 15.83 -6.24 2.88
C TYR A 162 15.99 -6.43 4.38
N HIS A 163 14.91 -6.79 5.07
CA HIS A 163 14.91 -6.93 6.52
C HIS A 163 15.80 -8.08 7.03
N LYS A 164 16.05 -9.12 6.22
CA LYS A 164 17.04 -10.17 6.55
C LYS A 164 18.48 -9.65 6.51
N ASN A 165 18.75 -8.62 5.70
CA ASN A 165 20.08 -8.10 5.41
C ASN A 165 20.48 -6.89 6.29
N THR A 166 19.62 -6.44 7.21
CA THR A 166 19.82 -5.28 8.11
C THR A 166 19.58 -5.62 9.57
#